data_AF-A0A0B0S7J8-F1
#
_entry.id   AF-A0A0B0S7J8-F1
#
_cell.length_a   1.000
_cell.length_b   1.000
_cell.length_c   1.000
_cell.angle_alpha   90.00
_cell.angle_beta   90.00
_cell.angle_gamma   90.00
#
_symmetry.space_group_name_H-M   'P 1'
#
loop_
_entity.id
_entity.type
_entity.pdbx_description
1 polymer ?
#
loop_
_entity_poly.entity_id
_entity_poly.type
_entity_poly.pdbx_seq_one_letter_code
_entity_poly.pdbx_strand_id
1 'polypeptide(L)'
;MRGLALLCKVAPWGLTLLGLAWAQGGEERALVRCLEVVRTLEVQALYREDGAVLVLLGRDRPLLLLALEGGRPMPHAGLPRGRPMGRRPLPFLRELTLARFVAVGEGEYRCFVLHRGRVVGVLRLAKDFTPLPLEGFSP
;
A
#
# COMPACT_ATOMS: atom_id res chain seq x y z
N MET A 1 -36.23 -4.88 60.19
CA MET A 1 -35.32 -5.89 59.61
C MET A 1 -35.53 -5.94 58.10
N ARG A 2 -34.46 -5.67 57.33
CA ARG A 2 -34.24 -6.02 55.91
C ARG A 2 -35.15 -5.32 54.89
N GLY A 3 -34.67 -4.61 53.87
CA GLY A 3 -33.31 -4.39 53.38
C GLY A 3 -33.43 -3.73 52.01
N LEU A 4 -32.89 -2.52 51.90
CA LEU A 4 -32.62 -1.82 50.66
C LEU A 4 -31.55 -2.61 49.90
N ALA A 5 -31.85 -3.14 48.72
CA ALA A 5 -30.85 -3.77 47.85
C ALA A 5 -30.97 -3.21 46.43
N LEU A 6 -30.29 -2.07 46.27
CA LEU A 6 -29.66 -1.65 45.04
C LEU A 6 -28.86 -2.84 44.47
N LEU A 7 -29.11 -3.23 43.22
CA LEU A 7 -28.09 -3.90 42.40
C LEU A 7 -28.43 -3.69 40.93
N CYS A 8 -28.00 -2.52 40.45
CA CYS A 8 -27.80 -2.23 39.04
C CYS A 8 -26.78 -3.25 38.52
N LYS A 9 -27.22 -4.22 37.72
CA LYS A 9 -26.32 -5.14 37.02
C LYS A 9 -25.48 -4.33 36.03
N VAL A 10 -24.18 -4.29 36.32
CA VAL A 10 -23.11 -3.66 35.56
C VAL A 10 -23.13 -4.15 34.11
N ALA A 11 -23.23 -3.22 33.16
CA ALA A 11 -23.15 -3.47 31.73
C ALA A 11 -21.74 -3.94 31.34
N PRO A 12 -21.58 -4.93 30.43
CA PRO A 12 -20.29 -5.41 29.97
C PRO A 12 -19.74 -4.47 28.88
N TRP A 13 -19.36 -3.26 29.25
CA TRP A 13 -18.72 -2.28 28.35
C TRP A 13 -17.22 -2.15 28.61
N GLY A 14 -16.55 -3.26 28.95
CA GLY A 14 -15.11 -3.28 29.26
C GLY A 14 -14.22 -3.88 28.17
N LEU A 15 -14.76 -4.50 27.12
CA LEU A 15 -13.96 -5.27 26.14
C LEU A 15 -13.73 -4.59 24.79
N THR A 16 -14.32 -3.41 24.56
CA THR A 16 -14.24 -2.73 23.25
C THR A 16 -13.05 -1.76 23.13
N LEU A 17 -12.38 -1.41 24.24
CA LEU A 17 -11.29 -0.41 24.24
C LEU A 17 -9.89 -1.00 24.00
N LEU A 18 -9.68 -2.30 24.23
CA LEU A 18 -8.38 -2.93 23.96
C LEU A 18 -8.12 -3.23 22.48
N GLY A 19 -9.16 -3.26 21.62
CA GLY A 19 -9.00 -3.48 20.18
C GLY A 19 -8.62 -2.22 19.38
N LEU A 20 -9.01 -1.03 19.85
CA LEU A 20 -8.83 0.23 19.13
C LEU A 20 -7.42 0.85 19.29
N ALA A 21 -6.75 0.60 20.42
CA ALA A 21 -5.42 1.15 20.68
C ALA A 21 -4.30 0.49 19.85
N TRP A 22 -4.50 -0.76 19.42
CA TRP A 22 -3.52 -1.49 18.60
C TRP A 22 -3.62 -1.13 17.11
N ALA A 23 -4.80 -0.69 16.65
CA ALA A 23 -5.03 -0.31 15.26
C ALA A 23 -4.24 0.95 14.86
N GLN A 24 -4.25 1.99 15.71
CA GLN A 24 -3.60 3.26 15.37
C GLN A 24 -2.06 3.17 15.32
N GLY A 25 -1.44 2.37 16.21
CA GLY A 25 0.02 2.21 16.22
C GLY A 25 0.57 1.43 15.02
N GLY A 26 -0.23 0.49 14.47
CA GLY A 26 0.15 -0.28 13.29
C GLY A 26 0.09 0.55 12.01
N GLU A 27 -0.96 1.35 11.84
CA GLU A 27 -1.16 2.20 10.65
C GLU A 27 -0.05 3.25 10.49
N GLU A 28 0.35 3.92 11.57
CA GLU A 28 1.43 4.91 11.52
C GLU A 28 2.76 4.27 11.12
N ARG A 29 3.11 3.13 11.73
CA ARG A 29 4.32 2.37 11.36
C ARG A 29 4.27 1.88 9.91
N ALA A 30 3.11 1.41 9.46
CA ALA A 30 2.92 1.01 8.07
C ALA A 30 3.11 2.19 7.11
N LEU A 31 2.59 3.38 7.45
CA LEU A 31 2.75 4.58 6.64
C LEU A 31 4.23 4.99 6.53
N VAL A 32 4.95 5.03 7.66
CA VAL A 32 6.40 5.33 7.69
C VAL A 32 7.16 4.31 6.85
N ARG A 33 6.87 3.02 7.02
CA ARG A 33 7.54 1.97 6.26
C ARG A 33 7.25 2.06 4.77
N CYS A 34 6.01 2.33 4.38
CA CYS A 34 5.65 2.57 2.98
C CYS A 34 6.41 3.77 2.41
N LEU A 35 6.63 4.84 3.19
CA LEU A 35 7.37 6.01 2.73
C LEU A 35 8.84 5.67 2.43
N GLU A 36 9.46 4.87 3.29
CA GLU A 36 10.81 4.33 3.05
C GLU A 36 10.84 3.51 1.76
N VAL A 37 9.86 2.61 1.56
CA VAL A 37 9.76 1.79 0.35
C VAL A 37 9.64 2.66 -0.90
N VAL A 38 8.71 3.63 -0.91
CA VAL A 38 8.52 4.55 -2.06
C VAL A 38 9.82 5.27 -2.43
N ARG A 39 10.59 5.73 -1.43
CA ARG A 39 11.87 6.42 -1.65
C ARG A 39 12.96 5.53 -2.26
N THR A 40 12.80 4.21 -2.16
CA THR A 40 13.74 3.22 -2.71
C THR A 40 13.25 2.55 -3.99
N LEU A 41 12.10 2.97 -4.53
CA LEU A 41 11.57 2.39 -5.76
C LEU A 41 12.46 2.73 -6.96
N GLU A 42 12.77 1.71 -7.74
CA GLU A 42 13.55 1.81 -8.96
C GLU A 42 12.80 1.13 -10.12
N VAL A 43 13.21 1.43 -11.35
CA VAL A 43 12.66 0.77 -12.55
C VAL A 43 13.27 -0.62 -12.70
N GLN A 44 12.47 -1.66 -12.46
CA GLN A 44 12.89 -3.05 -12.68
C GLN A 44 12.68 -3.49 -14.13
N ALA A 45 11.58 -3.08 -14.75
CA ALA A 45 11.32 -3.45 -16.14
C ALA A 45 10.36 -2.46 -16.79
N LEU A 46 10.43 -2.40 -18.12
CA LEU A 46 9.53 -1.63 -18.96
C LEU A 46 8.94 -2.56 -20.00
N TYR A 47 7.65 -2.40 -20.29
CA TYR A 47 6.95 -3.16 -21.32
C TYR A 47 6.16 -2.21 -22.22
N ARG A 48 6.06 -2.54 -23.50
CA ARG A 48 5.17 -1.86 -24.45
C ARG A 48 3.93 -2.70 -24.67
N GLU A 49 2.77 -2.16 -24.31
CA GLU A 49 1.48 -2.83 -24.38
C GLU A 49 0.40 -1.83 -24.80
N ASP A 50 -0.37 -2.16 -25.85
CA ASP A 50 -1.53 -1.39 -26.33
C ASP A 50 -1.33 0.14 -26.39
N GLY A 51 -0.17 0.58 -26.89
CA GLY A 51 0.16 2.00 -27.02
C GLY A 51 0.62 2.69 -25.74
N ALA A 52 0.60 2.00 -24.60
CA ALA A 52 1.15 2.45 -23.33
C ALA A 52 2.54 1.85 -23.06
N VAL A 53 3.26 2.48 -22.12
CA VAL A 53 4.46 1.90 -21.52
C VAL A 53 4.13 1.48 -20.11
N LEU A 54 4.21 0.19 -19.81
CA LEU A 54 4.09 -0.32 -18.45
C LEU A 54 5.44 -0.24 -17.74
N VAL A 55 5.41 0.14 -16.47
CA VAL A 55 6.57 0.36 -15.63
C VAL A 55 6.44 -0.51 -14.40
N LEU A 56 7.30 -1.52 -14.32
CA LEU A 56 7.43 -2.37 -13.14
C LEU A 56 8.44 -1.73 -12.19
N LEU A 57 8.00 -1.42 -10.97
CA LEU A 57 8.77 -0.74 -9.95
C LEU A 57 9.02 -1.65 -8.75
N GLY A 58 10.25 -1.55 -8.24
CA GLY A 58 10.70 -2.33 -7.10
C GLY A 58 12.21 -2.24 -6.95
N ARG A 59 12.73 -2.58 -5.77
CA ARG A 59 14.17 -2.71 -5.55
C ARG A 59 14.60 -4.16 -5.76
N ASP A 60 14.26 -5.03 -4.81
CA ASP A 60 14.63 -6.45 -4.86
C ASP A 60 13.54 -7.34 -5.49
N ARG A 61 12.28 -6.87 -5.45
CA ARG A 61 11.09 -7.58 -5.94
C ARG A 61 10.08 -6.57 -6.50
N PRO A 62 9.21 -6.97 -7.44
CA PRO A 62 8.21 -6.07 -8.00
C PRO A 62 7.18 -5.70 -6.95
N LEU A 63 6.94 -4.40 -6.75
CA LEU A 63 6.04 -3.87 -5.73
C LEU A 63 4.90 -3.04 -6.33
N LEU A 64 5.11 -2.44 -7.50
CA LEU A 64 4.14 -1.59 -8.19
C LEU A 64 4.23 -1.78 -9.70
N LEU A 65 3.10 -1.70 -10.37
CA LEU A 65 3.00 -1.68 -11.81
C LEU A 65 2.15 -0.48 -12.22
N LEU A 66 2.72 0.39 -13.04
CA LEU A 66 2.09 1.63 -13.51
C LEU A 66 2.04 1.63 -15.03
N ALA A 67 0.97 2.19 -15.60
CA ALA A 67 0.94 2.52 -17.03
C ALA A 67 1.37 3.98 -17.24
N LEU A 68 2.12 4.25 -18.30
CA LEU A 68 2.42 5.61 -18.75
C LEU A 68 1.57 5.95 -19.97
N GLU A 69 0.57 6.78 -19.74
CA GLU A 69 -0.32 7.31 -20.77
C GLU A 69 0.03 8.78 -20.99
N GLY A 70 0.50 9.14 -22.19
CA GLY A 70 0.96 10.51 -22.47
C GLY A 70 2.06 11.00 -21.51
N GLY A 71 2.87 10.08 -20.97
CA GLY A 71 3.92 10.38 -19.98
C GLY A 71 3.44 10.54 -18.54
N ARG A 72 2.14 10.32 -18.25
CA ARG A 72 1.58 10.38 -16.90
C ARG A 72 1.41 8.97 -16.33
N PRO A 73 1.86 8.73 -15.08
CA PRO A 73 1.62 7.45 -14.42
C PRO A 73 0.15 7.29 -14.06
N MET A 74 -0.38 6.12 -14.40
CA MET A 74 -1.75 5.69 -14.19
C MET A 74 -1.75 4.33 -13.47
N PRO A 75 -2.76 4.03 -12.64
CA PRO A 75 -2.95 2.69 -12.11
C PRO A 75 -3.05 1.67 -13.24
N HIS A 76 -2.36 0.54 -13.07
CA HIS A 76 -2.49 -0.60 -13.96
C HIS A 76 -2.73 -1.87 -13.14
N ALA A 77 -3.64 -2.71 -13.62
CA ALA A 77 -4.00 -3.96 -12.98
C ALA A 77 -3.58 -5.15 -13.84
N GLY A 78 -3.12 -6.22 -13.19
CA GLY A 78 -2.71 -7.44 -13.87
C GLY A 78 -1.21 -7.50 -14.14
N LEU A 79 -0.83 -8.47 -14.97
CA LEU A 79 0.55 -8.73 -15.37
C LEU A 79 0.83 -8.10 -16.75
N PRO A 80 2.04 -7.59 -17.00
CA PRO A 80 2.44 -7.10 -18.30
C PRO A 80 2.48 -8.27 -19.28
N ARG A 81 1.81 -8.10 -20.43
CA ARG A 81 1.79 -9.05 -21.55
C ARG A 81 2.51 -8.52 -22.79
N GLY A 82 2.87 -7.24 -22.75
CA GLY A 82 3.58 -6.54 -23.81
C GLY A 82 5.04 -6.95 -24.00
N ARG A 83 5.69 -6.33 -25.00
CA ARG A 83 7.09 -6.57 -25.34
C ARG A 83 8.03 -5.87 -24.34
N PRO A 84 9.05 -6.53 -23.78
CA PRO A 84 10.06 -5.88 -22.95
C PRO A 84 10.79 -4.75 -23.66
N MET A 85 11.19 -3.73 -22.90
CA MET A 85 11.93 -2.58 -23.38
C MET A 85 13.21 -2.37 -22.56
N GLY A 86 14.20 -1.70 -23.15
CA GLY A 86 15.39 -1.26 -22.43
C GLY A 86 15.03 -0.31 -21.29
N ARG A 87 15.63 -0.51 -20.11
CA ARG A 87 15.44 0.36 -18.95
C ARG A 87 15.90 1.79 -19.27
N ARG A 88 15.20 2.78 -18.71
CA ARG A 88 15.58 4.20 -18.79
C ARG A 88 15.15 4.91 -17.51
N PRO A 89 15.79 6.04 -17.14
CA PRO A 89 15.35 6.86 -16.03
C PRO A 89 13.93 7.38 -16.25
N LEU A 90 13.11 7.38 -15.20
CA LEU A 90 11.76 7.93 -15.20
C LEU A 90 11.67 9.05 -14.15
N PRO A 91 11.66 10.33 -14.55
CA PRO A 91 11.72 11.46 -13.61
C PRO A 91 10.58 11.49 -12.58
N PHE A 92 9.38 11.04 -12.98
CA PHE A 92 8.20 11.05 -12.12
C PHE A 92 8.36 10.20 -10.85
N LEU A 93 9.33 9.28 -10.79
CA LEU A 93 9.60 8.47 -9.60
C LEU A 93 9.92 9.34 -8.38
N ARG A 94 10.61 10.47 -8.60
CA ARG A 94 10.93 11.44 -7.54
C ARG A 94 9.71 12.22 -7.06
N GLU A 95 8.63 12.21 -7.84
CA GLU A 95 7.37 12.89 -7.54
C GLU A 95 6.35 11.95 -6.84
N LEU A 96 6.69 10.67 -6.67
CA LEU A 96 5.83 9.72 -5.98
C LEU A 96 5.77 10.03 -4.48
N THR A 97 4.55 10.02 -3.95
CA THR A 97 4.25 10.29 -2.54
C THR A 97 3.21 9.28 -2.04
N LEU A 98 2.73 9.43 -0.80
CA LEU A 98 1.71 8.56 -0.21
C LEU A 98 0.50 9.38 0.25
N ALA A 99 -0.68 8.76 0.23
CA ALA A 99 -1.82 9.26 0.97
C ALA A 99 -1.53 9.23 2.48
N ARG A 100 -2.19 10.11 3.24
CA ARG A 100 -1.97 10.28 4.70
C ARG A 100 -2.66 9.21 5.57
N PHE A 101 -3.23 8.19 4.95
CA PHE A 101 -3.94 7.12 5.64
C PHE A 101 -3.55 5.75 5.06
N VAL A 102 -3.71 4.72 5.88
CA VAL A 102 -3.40 3.33 5.53
C VAL A 102 -4.68 2.52 5.69
N ALA A 103 -5.03 1.71 4.69
CA ALA A 103 -6.14 0.78 4.83
C ALA A 103 -5.63 -0.51 5.47
N VAL A 104 -6.32 -0.97 6.52
CA VAL A 104 -6.01 -2.23 7.21
C VAL A 104 -6.88 -3.34 6.63
N GLY A 105 -6.25 -4.36 6.05
CA GLY A 105 -6.91 -5.56 5.54
C GLY A 105 -6.68 -6.79 6.40
N GLU A 106 -7.33 -7.90 6.04
CA GLU A 106 -7.07 -9.22 6.59
C GLU A 106 -5.64 -9.65 6.21
N GLY A 107 -4.72 -9.59 7.19
CA GLY A 107 -3.32 -9.99 7.00
C GLY A 107 -2.36 -8.92 6.46
N GLU A 108 -2.83 -7.73 6.07
CA GLU A 108 -1.94 -6.72 5.47
C GLU A 108 -2.34 -5.27 5.76
N TYR A 109 -1.45 -4.36 5.39
CA TYR A 109 -1.64 -2.92 5.30
C TYR A 109 -1.52 -2.48 3.84
N ARG A 110 -2.33 -1.51 3.44
CA ARG A 110 -2.36 -0.96 2.08
C ARG A 110 -2.12 0.54 2.12
N CYS A 111 -1.03 0.96 1.47
CA CYS A 111 -0.65 2.36 1.33
C CYS A 111 -0.89 2.82 -0.10
N PHE A 112 -1.62 3.92 -0.27
CA PHE A 112 -1.94 4.44 -1.59
C PHE A 112 -0.83 5.36 -2.10
N VAL A 113 -0.21 4.99 -3.21
CA VAL A 113 0.86 5.77 -3.86
C VAL A 113 0.24 6.84 -4.72
N LEU A 114 0.71 8.06 -4.56
CA LEU A 114 0.22 9.25 -5.25
C LEU A 114 1.26 9.79 -6.22
N HIS A 115 0.81 10.29 -7.36
CA HIS A 115 1.55 11.18 -8.23
C HIS A 115 0.72 12.44 -8.46
N ARG A 116 1.25 13.60 -8.06
CA ARG A 116 0.55 14.91 -8.15
C ARG A 116 -0.88 14.87 -7.60
N GLY A 117 -1.05 14.25 -6.42
CA GLY A 117 -2.33 14.15 -5.71
C GLY A 117 -3.30 13.08 -6.23
N ARG A 118 -2.94 12.30 -7.26
CA ARG A 118 -3.79 11.20 -7.78
C ARG A 118 -3.22 9.85 -7.39
N VAL A 119 -4.08 8.92 -6.99
CA VAL A 119 -3.68 7.52 -6.71
C VAL A 119 -3.23 6.86 -8.01
N VAL A 120 -2.01 6.33 -8.01
CA VAL A 120 -1.41 5.62 -9.14
C VAL A 120 -1.12 4.16 -8.82
N GLY A 121 -1.16 3.76 -7.56
CA GLY A 121 -0.95 2.37 -7.18
C GLY A 121 -1.13 2.13 -5.69
N VAL A 122 -0.97 0.87 -5.28
CA VAL A 122 -1.11 0.44 -3.89
C VAL A 122 0.11 -0.39 -3.52
N LEU A 123 0.84 0.06 -2.49
CA LEU A 123 1.86 -0.75 -1.84
C LEU A 123 1.21 -1.58 -0.74
N ARG A 124 1.60 -2.84 -0.66
CA ARG A 124 1.11 -3.78 0.34
C ARG A 124 2.24 -4.14 1.30
N LEU A 125 1.94 -4.12 2.59
CA LEU A 125 2.83 -4.62 3.63
C LEU A 125 2.14 -5.74 4.40
N ALA A 126 2.89 -6.78 4.75
CA ALA A 126 2.42 -7.78 5.72
C ALA A 126 2.29 -7.17 7.12
N LYS A 127 1.72 -7.91 8.08
CA LYS A 127 1.55 -7.41 9.47
C LYS A 127 2.86 -7.10 10.20
N ASP A 128 3.97 -7.69 9.74
CA ASP A 128 5.34 -7.41 10.19
C ASP A 128 5.99 -6.22 9.46
N PHE A 129 5.24 -5.51 8.62
CA PHE A 129 5.66 -4.39 7.77
C PHE A 129 6.63 -4.77 6.64
N THR A 130 6.77 -6.05 6.31
CA THR A 130 7.54 -6.50 5.15
C THR A 130 6.78 -6.16 3.85
N PRO A 131 7.43 -5.58 2.83
CA PRO A 131 6.80 -5.31 1.54
C PRO A 131 6.37 -6.60 0.84
N LEU A 132 5.10 -6.67 0.50
CA LEU A 132 4.53 -7.78 -0.26
C LEU A 132 4.73 -7.52 -1.76
N PRO A 133 5.17 -8.54 -2.54
CA PRO A 133 5.33 -8.40 -3.96
C PRO A 133 3.97 -8.20 -4.65
N LEU A 134 4.02 -7.63 -5.86
CA LEU A 134 2.85 -7.54 -6.71
C LEU A 134 2.33 -8.94 -7.03
N GLU A 135 1.01 -9.15 -6.97
CA GLU A 135 0.42 -10.46 -7.21
C GLU A 135 0.67 -10.94 -8.64
N GLY A 136 0.86 -12.25 -8.80
CA GLY A 136 1.19 -12.87 -10.08
C GLY A 136 2.65 -12.72 -10.50
N PHE A 137 3.46 -11.95 -9.77
CA PHE A 137 4.92 -11.96 -9.88
C PHE A 137 5.50 -12.80 -8.74
N SER A 138 5.57 -14.12 -8.93
CA SER A 138 6.38 -14.97 -8.05
C SER A 138 7.87 -14.77 -8.36
N PRO A 139 8.76 -14.92 -7.35
CA PRO A 139 10.21 -14.98 -7.58
C PRO A 139 10.60 -16.13 -8.50
#